data_AF-A0A8H7I121-F1
#
_entry.id   AF-A0A8H7I121-F1
#
_cell.length_a   1.000
_cell.length_b   1.000
_cell.length_c   1.000
_cell.angle_alpha   90.00
_cell.angle_beta   90.00
_cell.angle_gamma   90.00
#
_symmetry.space_group_name_H-M   'P 1'
#
loop_
_entity.id
_entity.type
_entity.pdbx_description
1 polymer ?
#
loop_
_entity_poly.entity_id
_entity_poly.type
_entity_poly.pdbx_seq_one_letter_code
_entity_poly.pdbx_strand_id
1 'polypeptide(L)'
;MATLPKEFDIISSDERRSGVEERWTSFQPYLLSKGYQLRPRYRPDWVPSWQINNRLHASDCEDSIDCMPLRVLDATQVASGRQVVIKMLVPGHEQGENELAVLSHFSSPELRGHPDNHVVPCLDSFPIPEIDSGTFVVMPLLGQYYEPPLKSIAEAHDFLQQLFKVSALTNIPAE
;
A
#
# COMPACT_ATOMS: atom_id res chain seq x y z
N MET A 1 5.85 20.86 -25.87
CA MET A 1 5.83 20.59 -24.42
C MET A 1 6.97 19.61 -24.16
N ALA A 2 7.96 19.97 -23.33
CA ALA A 2 9.07 19.06 -23.03
C ALA A 2 8.52 17.84 -22.28
N THR A 3 8.78 16.64 -22.79
CA THR A 3 8.50 15.38 -22.10
C THR A 3 9.28 15.37 -20.79
N LEU A 4 8.57 15.26 -19.66
CA LEU A 4 9.20 15.00 -18.37
C LEU A 4 10.03 13.72 -18.47
N PRO A 5 11.19 13.63 -17.80
CA PRO A 5 11.89 12.36 -17.64
C PRO A 5 10.92 11.31 -17.11
N LYS A 6 10.98 10.07 -17.61
CA LYS A 6 10.04 9.00 -17.23
C LYS A 6 9.84 8.86 -15.72
N GLU A 7 10.89 9.11 -14.94
CA GLU A 7 10.86 9.02 -13.47
C GLU A 7 9.95 10.05 -12.79
N PHE A 8 9.58 11.14 -13.48
CA PHE A 8 8.69 12.19 -12.98
C PHE A 8 7.36 12.28 -13.75
N ASP A 9 7.12 11.35 -14.68
CA ASP A 9 5.84 11.28 -15.39
C ASP A 9 4.77 10.67 -14.49
N ILE A 10 3.92 11.54 -13.94
CA ILE A 10 2.76 11.17 -13.11
C ILE A 10 1.45 11.14 -13.91
N ILE A 11 1.48 11.47 -15.20
CA ILE A 11 0.26 11.59 -16.00
C ILE A 11 -0.14 10.20 -16.50
N SER A 12 -1.23 9.71 -15.94
CA SER A 12 -1.89 8.47 -16.34
C SER A 12 -3.10 8.76 -17.24
N SER A 13 -3.47 7.80 -18.08
CA SER A 13 -4.77 7.78 -18.74
C SER A 13 -5.27 6.34 -18.91
N ASP A 14 -6.50 6.20 -19.37
CA ASP A 14 -7.10 4.89 -19.69
C ASP A 14 -6.20 4.08 -20.63
N GLU A 15 -5.61 4.72 -21.64
CA GLU A 15 -4.82 4.06 -22.68
C GLU A 15 -3.31 4.02 -22.38
N ARG A 16 -2.86 4.65 -21.29
CA ARG A 16 -1.43 4.82 -21.01
C ARG A 16 -1.14 4.79 -19.52
N ARG A 17 -0.13 4.00 -19.16
CA ARG A 17 0.52 4.08 -17.85
C ARG A 17 1.39 5.32 -17.72
N SER A 18 1.33 5.97 -16.56
CA SER A 18 2.35 6.96 -16.20
C SER A 18 3.71 6.29 -15.95
N GLY A 19 4.80 7.06 -15.92
CA GLY A 19 6.11 6.51 -15.60
C GLY A 19 6.20 5.90 -14.20
N VAL A 20 5.38 6.38 -13.27
CA VAL A 20 5.22 5.81 -11.92
C VAL A 20 4.55 4.44 -11.98
N GLU A 21 3.55 4.27 -12.83
CA GLU A 21 2.86 3.00 -13.02
C GLU A 21 3.75 1.98 -13.75
N GLU A 22 4.57 2.45 -14.69
CA GLU A 22 5.59 1.60 -15.34
C GLU A 22 6.63 1.13 -14.33
N ARG A 23 7.03 1.97 -13.37
CA ARG A 23 7.92 1.57 -12.27
C ARG A 23 7.27 0.48 -11.39
N TRP A 24 5.99 0.59 -11.07
CA TRP A 24 5.29 -0.50 -10.36
C TRP A 24 5.23 -1.78 -11.20
N THR A 25 4.94 -1.64 -12.50
CA THR A 25 4.90 -2.77 -13.45
C THR A 25 6.26 -3.47 -13.52
N SER A 26 7.38 -2.73 -13.47
CA SER A 26 8.71 -3.35 -13.52
C SER A 26 9.00 -4.22 -12.29
N PHE A 27 8.37 -3.95 -11.15
CA PHE A 27 8.50 -4.78 -9.94
C PHE A 27 7.54 -5.97 -9.91
N GLN A 28 6.53 -6.01 -10.77
CA GLN A 28 5.50 -7.07 -10.75
C GLN A 28 6.07 -8.50 -10.77
N PRO A 29 7.06 -8.87 -11.61
CA PRO A 29 7.62 -10.22 -11.58
C PRO A 29 8.26 -10.58 -10.23
N TYR A 30 8.95 -9.62 -9.60
CA TYR A 30 9.57 -9.81 -8.30
C TYR A 30 8.52 -9.92 -7.19
N LEU A 31 7.52 -9.04 -7.16
CA LEU A 31 6.42 -9.09 -6.20
C LEU A 31 5.64 -10.40 -6.31
N LEU A 32 5.40 -10.87 -7.53
CA LEU A 32 4.75 -12.16 -7.76
C LEU A 32 5.57 -13.33 -7.22
N SER A 33 6.90 -13.29 -7.38
CA SER A 33 7.82 -14.28 -6.79
C SER A 33 7.79 -14.29 -5.26
N LYS A 34 7.39 -13.18 -4.64
CA LYS A 34 7.15 -13.04 -3.18
C LYS A 34 5.72 -13.42 -2.77
N GLY A 35 4.86 -13.79 -3.72
CA GLY A 35 3.48 -14.18 -3.47
C GLY A 35 2.47 -13.03 -3.50
N TYR A 36 2.81 -11.89 -4.12
CA TYR A 36 1.93 -10.74 -4.24
C TYR A 36 1.66 -10.37 -5.70
N GLN A 37 0.39 -10.42 -6.08
CA GLN A 37 -0.07 -10.13 -7.43
C GLN A 37 -0.67 -8.72 -7.47
N LEU A 38 -0.07 -7.80 -8.23
CA LEU A 38 -0.66 -6.48 -8.46
C LEU A 38 -1.94 -6.57 -9.32
N ARG A 39 -2.77 -5.52 -9.25
CA ARG A 39 -3.96 -5.34 -10.10
C ARG A 39 -3.63 -5.49 -11.59
N PRO A 40 -4.59 -5.89 -12.43
CA PRO A 40 -4.37 -6.08 -13.88
C PRO A 40 -3.63 -4.94 -14.55
N ARG A 41 -3.97 -3.68 -14.22
CA ARG A 41 -3.32 -2.48 -14.73
C ARG A 41 -1.80 -2.44 -14.55
N TYR A 42 -1.22 -3.17 -13.59
CA TYR A 42 0.23 -3.18 -13.31
C TYR A 42 0.92 -4.50 -13.71
N ARG A 43 0.26 -5.33 -14.53
CA ARG A 43 0.85 -6.57 -15.05
C ARG A 43 1.58 -6.30 -16.37
N PRO A 44 2.78 -6.86 -16.62
CA PRO A 44 3.56 -6.58 -17.83
C PRO A 44 2.80 -6.77 -19.15
N ASP A 45 1.86 -7.71 -19.19
CA ASP A 45 1.06 -8.12 -20.34
C ASP A 45 -0.38 -7.57 -20.31
N TRP A 46 -0.65 -6.54 -19.51
CA TRP A 46 -1.97 -5.94 -19.39
C TRP A 46 -2.51 -5.46 -20.74
N VAL A 47 -3.74 -5.89 -21.02
CA VAL A 47 -4.59 -5.35 -22.07
C VAL A 47 -5.81 -4.74 -21.38
N PRO A 48 -6.17 -3.47 -21.65
CA PRO A 48 -7.32 -2.83 -21.02
C PRO A 48 -8.61 -3.64 -21.21
N SER A 49 -9.35 -3.85 -20.13
CA SER A 49 -10.54 -4.72 -20.13
C SER A 49 -11.61 -4.27 -21.14
N TRP A 50 -11.77 -2.97 -21.34
CA TRP A 50 -12.71 -2.40 -22.32
C TRP A 50 -12.27 -2.54 -23.78
N GLN A 51 -10.99 -2.81 -24.05
CA GLN A 51 -10.53 -3.14 -25.41
C GLN A 51 -10.84 -4.60 -25.77
N ILE A 52 -10.93 -5.48 -24.76
CA ILE A 52 -11.30 -6.89 -24.95
C ILE A 52 -12.83 -7.00 -25.11
N ASN A 53 -13.59 -6.26 -24.31
CA ASN A 53 -15.05 -6.25 -24.36
C ASN A 53 -15.56 -4.86 -24.75
N ASN A 54 -15.93 -4.73 -26.03
CA ASN A 54 -16.43 -3.48 -26.64
C ASN A 54 -17.75 -2.94 -26.06
N ARG A 55 -18.36 -3.63 -25.09
CA ARG A 55 -19.54 -3.15 -24.35
C ARG A 55 -19.19 -2.39 -23.08
N LEU A 56 -17.94 -2.41 -22.64
CA LEU A 56 -17.48 -1.70 -21.44
C LEU A 56 -16.87 -0.36 -21.83
N HIS A 57 -17.10 0.67 -21.00
CA HIS A 57 -16.28 1.88 -21.03
C HIS A 57 -15.15 1.75 -20.00
N ALA A 58 -14.05 2.48 -20.20
CA ALA A 58 -12.93 2.49 -19.26
C ALA A 58 -13.41 2.84 -17.84
N SER A 59 -14.28 3.85 -17.70
CA SER A 59 -14.89 4.27 -16.42
C SER A 59 -15.63 3.16 -15.65
N ASP A 60 -16.01 2.08 -16.33
CA ASP A 60 -16.71 0.94 -15.72
C ASP A 60 -15.74 -0.15 -15.23
N CYS A 61 -14.46 -0.03 -15.55
CA CYS A 61 -13.45 -1.06 -15.34
C CYS A 61 -12.43 -0.61 -14.29
N GLU A 62 -12.18 -1.45 -13.29
CA GLU A 62 -11.20 -1.17 -12.22
C GLU A 62 -9.79 -0.88 -12.77
N ASP A 63 -9.41 -1.54 -13.86
CA ASP A 63 -8.10 -1.37 -14.50
C ASP A 63 -7.94 -0.08 -15.30
N SER A 64 -8.96 0.78 -15.35
CA SER A 64 -8.82 2.19 -15.76
C SER A 64 -8.31 3.08 -14.64
N ILE A 65 -8.52 2.68 -13.38
CA ILE A 65 -8.23 3.49 -12.20
C ILE A 65 -6.74 3.37 -11.85
N ASP A 66 -6.02 4.48 -12.00
CA ASP A 66 -4.64 4.59 -11.52
C ASP A 66 -4.55 4.57 -10.00
N CYS A 67 -3.33 4.50 -9.46
CA CYS A 67 -3.08 4.66 -8.04
C CYS A 67 -2.25 5.90 -7.80
N MET A 68 -2.89 6.95 -7.28
CA MET A 68 -2.21 8.07 -6.62
C MET A 68 -2.35 7.83 -5.12
N PRO A 69 -1.37 7.14 -4.50
CA PRO A 69 -0.03 7.70 -4.25
C PRO A 69 1.13 6.95 -4.91
N LEU A 70 2.19 7.69 -5.28
CA LEU A 70 3.35 7.18 -6.04
C LEU A 70 4.03 5.92 -5.46
N ARG A 71 4.02 5.76 -4.14
CA ARG A 71 4.77 4.75 -3.39
C ARG A 71 3.88 3.74 -2.67
N VAL A 72 2.59 3.71 -2.96
CA VAL A 72 1.63 2.81 -2.32
C VAL A 72 0.75 2.19 -3.39
N LEU A 73 0.64 0.88 -3.41
CA LEU A 73 -0.21 0.17 -4.36
C LEU A 73 -0.84 -1.06 -3.72
N ASP A 74 -2.10 -1.32 -4.04
CA ASP A 74 -2.81 -2.50 -3.60
C ASP A 74 -2.39 -3.76 -4.39
N ALA A 75 -2.49 -4.91 -3.74
CA ALA A 75 -2.16 -6.21 -4.30
C ALA A 75 -3.02 -7.31 -3.69
N THR A 76 -3.00 -8.48 -4.31
CA THR A 76 -3.59 -9.70 -3.76
C THR A 76 -2.50 -10.66 -3.31
N GLN A 77 -2.55 -11.11 -2.06
CA GLN A 77 -1.69 -12.19 -1.59
C GLN A 77 -2.15 -13.51 -2.22
N VAL A 78 -1.29 -14.13 -3.02
CA VAL A 78 -1.64 -15.30 -3.85
C VAL A 78 -2.09 -16.49 -3.02
N ALA A 79 -1.43 -16.75 -1.89
CA ALA A 79 -1.70 -17.92 -1.07
C ALA A 79 -3.08 -17.90 -0.38
N SER A 80 -3.58 -16.71 -0.03
CA SER A 80 -4.81 -16.54 0.78
C SER A 80 -5.96 -15.86 0.03
N GLY A 81 -5.67 -15.20 -1.09
CA GLY A 81 -6.60 -14.30 -1.78
C GLY A 81 -6.86 -12.98 -1.03
N ARG A 82 -6.14 -12.70 0.07
CA ARG A 82 -6.33 -11.48 0.86
C ARG A 82 -5.85 -10.25 0.10
N GLN A 83 -6.64 -9.18 0.12
CA GLN A 83 -6.23 -7.87 -0.35
C GLN A 83 -5.27 -7.21 0.66
N VAL A 84 -4.17 -6.68 0.14
CA VAL A 84 -3.11 -6.02 0.89
C VAL A 84 -2.70 -4.74 0.20
N VAL A 85 -1.96 -3.90 0.91
CA VAL A 85 -1.29 -2.73 0.38
C VAL A 85 0.22 -2.94 0.49
N ILE A 86 0.94 -2.59 -0.56
CA ILE A 86 2.39 -2.60 -0.63
C ILE A 86 2.87 -1.15 -0.66
N LYS A 87 3.72 -0.78 0.30
CA LYS A 87 4.35 0.53 0.37
C LYS A 87 5.85 0.42 0.10
N MET A 88 6.38 1.33 -0.72
CA MET A 88 7.83 1.48 -0.92
C MET A 88 8.41 2.45 0.11
N LEU A 89 9.34 1.98 0.92
CA LEU A 89 10.19 2.81 1.78
C LEU A 89 11.54 2.98 1.09
N VAL A 90 11.89 4.22 0.72
CA VAL A 90 13.12 4.54 -0.02
C VAL A 90 13.92 5.57 0.78
N PRO A 91 15.21 5.32 1.07
CA PRO A 91 16.07 6.25 1.80
C PRO A 91 16.23 7.62 1.11
N GLY A 92 16.59 8.66 1.88
CA GLY A 92 16.97 9.97 1.35
C GLY A 92 15.82 10.95 1.11
N HIS A 93 14.59 10.61 1.53
CA HIS A 93 13.42 11.49 1.40
C HIS A 93 13.02 12.20 2.70
N GLU A 94 13.87 12.21 3.75
CA GLU A 94 13.61 12.69 5.14
C GLU A 94 12.38 12.06 5.84
N GLN A 95 11.50 11.41 5.09
CA GLN A 95 10.30 10.71 5.54
C GLN A 95 10.58 9.21 5.59
N GLY A 96 10.32 8.61 6.76
CA GLY A 96 10.22 7.16 6.90
C GLY A 96 11.51 6.44 7.32
N GLU A 97 12.57 7.16 7.72
CA GLU A 97 13.85 6.55 8.15
C GLU A 97 13.70 5.54 9.30
N ASN A 98 12.65 5.70 10.13
CA ASN A 98 12.31 4.77 11.21
C ASN A 98 10.98 4.05 11.00
N GLU A 99 10.32 4.22 9.85
CA GLU A 99 8.96 3.70 9.65
C GLU A 99 8.93 2.17 9.74
N LEU A 100 9.87 1.49 9.09
CA LEU A 100 9.97 0.03 9.18
C LEU A 100 10.26 -0.44 10.61
N ALA A 101 11.12 0.26 11.35
CA ALA A 101 11.48 -0.09 12.72
C ALA A 101 10.26 0.02 13.64
N VAL A 102 9.50 1.11 13.55
CA VAL A 102 8.28 1.34 14.32
C VAL A 102 7.21 0.29 13.97
N LEU A 103 6.95 0.08 12.67
CA LEU A 103 5.97 -0.92 12.22
C LEU A 103 6.36 -2.34 12.66
N SER A 104 7.64 -2.69 12.59
CA SER A 104 8.14 -4.00 13.00
C SER A 104 8.02 -4.20 14.50
N HIS A 105 8.31 -3.16 15.31
CA HIS A 105 8.15 -3.20 16.76
C HIS A 105 6.70 -3.49 17.15
N PHE A 106 5.73 -2.70 16.66
CA PHE A 106 4.31 -2.93 16.95
C PHE A 106 3.75 -4.22 16.32
N SER A 107 4.45 -4.81 15.36
CA SER A 107 4.07 -6.08 14.74
C SER A 107 4.81 -7.28 15.34
N SER A 108 5.62 -7.09 16.38
CA SER A 108 6.33 -8.18 17.06
C SER A 108 5.34 -9.17 17.70
N PRO A 109 5.71 -10.45 17.90
CA PRO A 109 4.81 -11.43 18.52
C PRO A 109 4.23 -10.98 19.86
N GLU A 110 4.99 -10.22 20.64
CA GLU A 110 4.60 -9.71 21.96
C GLU A 110 3.53 -8.61 21.86
N LEU A 111 3.63 -7.75 20.85
CA LEU A 111 2.75 -6.58 20.71
C LEU A 111 1.59 -6.80 19.75
N ARG A 112 1.74 -7.66 18.72
CA ARG A 112 0.75 -7.84 17.66
C ARG A 112 -0.62 -8.28 18.18
N GLY A 113 -0.65 -9.11 19.21
CA GLY A 113 -1.89 -9.60 19.84
C GLY A 113 -2.34 -8.79 21.04
N HIS A 114 -1.63 -7.72 21.40
CA HIS A 114 -1.94 -6.94 22.59
C HIS A 114 -3.26 -6.18 22.39
N PRO A 115 -4.23 -6.26 23.33
CA PRO A 115 -5.57 -5.65 23.17
C PRO A 115 -5.55 -4.12 23.08
N ASP A 116 -4.43 -3.49 23.43
CA ASP A 116 -4.22 -2.05 23.36
C ASP A 116 -3.35 -1.61 22.17
N ASN A 117 -2.92 -2.55 21.32
CA ASN A 117 -2.17 -2.23 20.12
C ASN A 117 -3.12 -2.10 18.93
N HIS A 118 -3.37 -0.86 18.53
CA HIS A 118 -4.21 -0.52 17.38
C HIS A 118 -3.40 -0.12 16.14
N VAL A 119 -2.09 -0.36 16.13
CA VAL A 119 -1.22 -0.04 15.00
C VAL A 119 -1.48 -1.01 13.85
N VAL A 120 -1.50 -0.50 12.63
CA VAL A 120 -1.63 -1.32 11.42
C VAL A 120 -0.46 -2.31 11.37
N PRO A 121 -0.72 -3.62 11.28
CA PRO A 121 0.35 -4.61 11.33
C PRO A 121 1.16 -4.63 10.02
N CYS A 122 2.47 -4.76 10.15
CA CYS A 122 3.36 -5.19 9.09
C CYS A 122 3.18 -6.71 8.91
N LEU A 123 2.65 -7.10 7.75
CA LEU A 123 2.42 -8.51 7.41
C LEU A 123 3.68 -9.17 6.85
N ASP A 124 4.46 -8.41 6.09
CA ASP A 124 5.68 -8.86 5.43
C ASP A 124 6.54 -7.64 5.05
N SER A 125 7.84 -7.84 4.92
CA SER A 125 8.77 -6.83 4.45
C SER A 125 9.97 -7.45 3.74
N PHE A 126 10.36 -6.88 2.60
CA PHE A 126 11.48 -7.40 1.82
C PHE A 126 12.12 -6.30 0.95
N PRO A 127 13.39 -6.45 0.50
CA PRO A 127 14.10 -5.40 -0.22
C PRO A 127 13.46 -5.03 -1.55
N ILE A 128 13.61 -3.77 -1.96
CA ILE A 128 13.32 -3.34 -3.32
C ILE A 128 14.55 -3.63 -4.19
N PRO A 129 14.43 -4.37 -5.32
CA PRO A 129 15.55 -4.60 -6.21
C PRO A 129 16.18 -3.28 -6.67
N GLU A 130 17.52 -3.24 -6.75
CA GLU A 130 18.30 -2.12 -7.29
C GLU A 130 18.20 -0.80 -6.51
N ILE A 131 17.58 -0.80 -5.33
CA ILE A 131 17.51 0.36 -4.44
C ILE A 131 18.17 0.01 -3.12
N ASP A 132 19.36 0.57 -2.90
CA ASP A 132 20.09 0.40 -1.64
C ASP A 132 19.22 0.86 -0.46
N SER A 133 19.09 -0.02 0.53
CA SER A 133 18.25 0.16 1.73
C SER A 133 16.76 0.45 1.44
N GLY A 134 16.30 0.26 0.20
CA GLY A 134 14.89 0.32 -0.15
C GLY A 134 14.14 -0.94 0.30
N THR A 135 12.96 -0.77 0.91
CA THR A 135 12.16 -1.89 1.43
C THR A 135 10.71 -1.78 1.00
N PHE A 136 10.15 -2.87 0.49
CA PHE A 136 8.71 -3.06 0.38
C PHE A 136 8.15 -3.48 1.73
N VAL A 137 7.05 -2.84 2.14
CA VAL A 137 6.29 -3.18 3.35
C VAL A 137 4.88 -3.55 2.96
N VAL A 138 4.41 -4.70 3.40
CA VAL A 138 3.07 -5.21 3.12
C VAL A 138 2.20 -5.04 4.35
N MET A 139 1.03 -4.42 4.16
CA MET A 139 0.06 -4.12 5.21
C MET A 139 -1.33 -4.58 4.77
N PRO A 140 -2.28 -4.76 5.69
CA PRO A 140 -3.69 -4.93 5.32
C PRO A 140 -4.19 -3.77 4.47
N LEU A 141 -5.02 -4.05 3.47
CA LEU A 141 -5.83 -3.01 2.82
C LEU A 141 -6.94 -2.60 3.81
N LEU A 142 -6.95 -1.32 4.22
CA LEU A 142 -7.91 -0.76 5.15
C LEU A 142 -8.81 0.27 4.45
N GLY A 143 -10.05 0.38 4.93
CA GLY A 143 -10.98 1.42 4.50
C GLY A 143 -10.65 2.79 5.10
N GLN A 144 -11.31 3.83 4.58
CA GLN A 144 -11.26 5.17 5.17
C GLN A 144 -11.90 5.14 6.57
N TYR A 145 -11.26 5.77 7.57
CA TYR A 145 -11.74 5.72 8.95
C TYR A 145 -13.12 6.40 9.15
N TYR A 146 -13.55 7.24 8.21
CA TYR A 146 -14.84 7.91 8.20
C TYR A 146 -15.91 7.17 7.37
N GLU A 147 -15.58 5.98 6.83
CA GLU A 147 -16.50 5.15 6.06
C GLU A 147 -16.58 3.72 6.64
N PRO A 148 -17.76 3.28 7.13
CA PRO A 148 -19.02 4.03 7.19
C PRO A 148 -19.00 5.19 8.19
N PRO A 149 -19.85 6.22 8.02
CA PRO A 149 -19.90 7.35 8.94
C PRO A 149 -20.41 6.90 10.32
N LEU A 150 -19.90 7.53 11.37
CA LEU A 150 -20.38 7.38 12.74
C LEU A 150 -21.84 7.88 12.84
N LYS A 151 -22.74 7.02 13.33
CA LYS A 151 -24.18 7.26 13.41
C LYS A 151 -24.66 7.55 14.83
N SER A 152 -23.83 7.33 15.86
CA SER A 152 -24.19 7.56 17.25
C SER A 152 -23.05 8.14 18.08
N ILE A 153 -23.40 8.78 19.20
CA ILE A 153 -22.42 9.25 20.20
C ILE A 153 -21.63 8.08 20.78
N ALA A 154 -22.25 6.91 20.92
CA ALA A 154 -21.58 5.71 21.41
C ALA A 154 -20.48 5.23 20.44
N GLU A 155 -20.75 5.22 19.14
CA GLU A 155 -19.75 4.90 18.10
C GLU A 155 -18.62 5.94 18.08
N ALA A 156 -18.95 7.23 18.18
CA ALA A 156 -17.93 8.28 18.25
C ALA A 156 -17.06 8.16 19.51
N HIS A 157 -17.66 7.86 20.66
CA HIS A 157 -16.94 7.61 21.88
C HIS A 157 -16.00 6.41 21.76
N ASP A 158 -16.48 5.28 21.22
CA ASP A 158 -15.66 4.08 21.00
C ASP A 158 -14.48 4.36 20.03
N PHE A 159 -14.72 5.07 18.93
CA PHE A 159 -13.67 5.52 18.02
C PHE A 159 -12.60 6.36 18.73
N LEU A 160 -13.00 7.35 19.53
CA LEU A 160 -12.07 8.20 20.27
C LEU A 160 -11.32 7.41 21.35
N GLN A 161 -11.96 6.43 21.99
CA GLN A 161 -11.29 5.54 22.94
C GLN A 161 -10.19 4.73 22.27
N GLN A 162 -10.45 4.17 21.08
CA GLN A 162 -9.43 3.44 20.32
C GLN A 162 -8.31 4.36 19.83
N LEU A 163 -8.65 5.55 19.30
CA LEU A 163 -7.71 6.51 18.75
C LEU A 163 -6.76 7.08 19.82
N PHE A 164 -7.30 7.43 20.99
CA PHE A 164 -6.53 8.00 22.09
C PHE A 164 -6.03 6.95 23.08
N LYS A 165 -6.16 5.66 22.76
CA LYS A 165 -5.60 4.61 23.59
C LYS A 165 -4.08 4.71 23.54
N VAL A 166 -3.51 5.39 24.53
CA VAL A 166 -2.06 5.43 24.72
C VAL A 166 -1.65 4.08 25.26
N SER A 167 -0.96 3.31 24.42
CA SER A 167 -0.48 2.00 24.83
C SER A 167 0.55 2.17 25.96
N ALA A 168 0.46 1.35 27.00
CA ALA A 168 1.53 1.19 27.98
C ALA A 168 2.74 0.41 27.42
N LEU A 169 2.86 0.32 26.08
CA LEU A 169 3.92 -0.40 25.39
C LEU A 169 5.18 0.46 25.22
N THR A 170 5.13 1.74 25.61
CA THR A 170 6.26 2.67 25.56
C THR A 170 7.12 2.68 26.83
N ASN A 171 7.22 1.57 27.57
CA ASN A 171 8.34 1.36 28.48
C ASN A 171 9.61 1.11 27.65
N ILE A 172 10.00 2.13 26.88
CA ILE A 172 11.33 2.23 26.29
C ILE A 172 12.24 2.54 27.48
N PRO A 173 13.14 1.64 27.90
CA PRO A 173 14.12 2.01 28.91
C PRO A 173 14.91 3.20 28.35
N ALA A 174 14.87 4.31 29.08
CA ALA A 174 15.78 5.42 28.82
C ALA A 174 17.21 4.91 29.05
N GLU A 175 18.03 4.89 28.01
CA GLU A 175 19.49 4.95 28.18
C GLU A 175 19.91 6.38 28.54
#